data_AF-A0A8W8NUG5-F1
#
_entry.id   AF-A0A8W8NUG5-F1
#
_cell.length_a   1.000
_cell.length_b   1.000
_cell.length_c   1.000
_cell.angle_alpha   90.00
_cell.angle_beta   90.00
_cell.angle_gamma   90.00
#
_symmetry.space_group_name_H-M   'P 1'
#
loop_
_entity.id
_entity.type
_entity.pdbx_description
1 polymer ?
#
loop_
_entity_poly.entity_id
_entity_poly.type
_entity_poly.pdbx_seq_one_letter_code
_entity_poly.pdbx_strand_id
1 'polypeptide(L)'
;MALKWFYVAIVAVVMLSANYSCIEIVRKRQQPSIQTLALTVKPLNESFSAYVLVFLGPSDTEVEFNGDTLEVTKEDGDKFEALMVNNNDNMDRMITLKSKSKGETSTMYPNFNYNLFTKTSFIENTCYVQIEKDAMTELIKYRATVLSFADKEDLENVSKYFIAYLRDKSGALVQRTTRHPNETENLSYYKYVHFHYSGIKTDRPEYFAILNYPAIEADGITVESFGFVVNVSSYDYYGNDITINRSWYYQIV
;
A
#
# COMPACT_ATOMS: atom_id res chain seq x y z
N MET A 1 3.69 5.56 60.43
CA MET A 1 3.35 4.51 59.45
C MET A 1 2.67 5.04 58.18
N ALA A 2 1.84 6.10 58.25
CA ALA A 2 1.11 6.65 57.09
C ALA A 2 1.97 7.21 55.94
N LEU A 3 3.15 7.79 56.23
CA LEU A 3 4.01 8.42 55.20
C LEU A 3 4.60 7.42 54.19
N LYS A 4 4.90 6.18 54.62
CA LYS A 4 5.38 5.12 53.73
C LYS A 4 4.30 4.66 52.74
N TRP A 5 3.06 4.57 53.19
CA TRP A 5 1.92 4.20 52.33
C TRP A 5 1.59 5.30 51.32
N PHE A 6 1.77 6.57 51.70
CA PHE A 6 1.58 7.70 50.80
C PHE A 6 2.61 7.70 49.66
N TYR A 7 3.88 7.41 49.94
CA TYR A 7 4.92 7.27 48.92
C TYR A 7 4.67 6.08 47.98
N VAL A 8 4.25 4.93 48.51
CA VAL A 8 3.90 3.77 47.67
C VAL A 8 2.71 4.06 46.77
N ALA A 9 1.69 4.77 47.28
CA ALA A 9 0.54 5.18 46.48
C ALA A 9 0.92 6.18 45.38
N ILE A 10 1.77 7.18 45.66
CA ILE A 10 2.24 8.13 44.64
C ILE A 10 3.07 7.42 43.57
N VAL A 11 3.99 6.54 43.95
CA VAL A 11 4.82 5.79 42.98
C VAL A 11 3.94 4.86 42.13
N ALA A 12 2.94 4.20 42.72
CA ALA A 12 1.99 3.38 41.98
C ALA A 12 1.12 4.21 41.03
N VAL A 13 0.62 5.39 41.46
CA VAL A 13 -0.16 6.29 40.59
C VAL A 13 0.70 6.87 39.48
N VAL A 14 1.97 7.22 39.74
CA VAL A 14 2.89 7.71 38.72
C VAL A 14 3.26 6.59 37.73
N MET A 15 3.50 5.35 38.19
CA MET A 15 3.73 4.20 37.29
C MET A 15 2.47 3.79 36.51
N LEU A 16 1.26 3.87 37.10
CA LEU A 16 0.00 3.61 36.41
C LEU A 16 -0.37 4.73 35.41
N SER A 17 0.00 5.97 35.71
CA SER A 17 -0.15 7.11 34.78
C SER A 17 0.89 7.11 33.67
N ALA A 18 1.91 6.26 33.76
CA ALA A 18 2.95 6.10 32.75
C ALA A 18 2.60 5.10 31.63
N ASN A 19 1.33 4.66 31.52
CA ASN A 19 0.78 4.11 30.27
C ASN A 19 0.63 5.22 29.22
N TYR A 20 1.74 5.89 28.91
CA TYR A 20 1.81 6.86 27.84
C TYR A 20 1.61 6.14 26.51
N SER A 21 0.57 6.53 25.78
CA SER A 21 0.52 6.39 24.33
C SER A 21 1.85 6.90 23.77
N CYS A 22 2.68 5.98 23.28
CA CYS A 22 3.92 6.32 22.61
C CYS A 22 3.61 6.37 21.11
N ILE A 23 3.44 7.58 20.59
CA ILE A 23 3.24 7.80 19.16
C ILE A 23 4.62 7.71 18.48
N GLU A 24 4.79 6.69 17.64
CA GLU A 24 5.95 6.44 16.80
C GLU A 24 5.62 6.80 15.34
N ILE A 25 6.45 7.59 14.68
CA ILE A 25 6.32 7.84 13.23
C ILE A 25 6.98 6.69 12.49
N VAL A 26 6.18 5.72 12.03
CA VAL A 26 6.67 4.57 11.22
C VAL A 26 6.92 4.96 9.76
N ARG A 27 6.25 5.99 9.26
CA ARG A 27 6.54 6.62 7.96
C ARG A 27 6.42 8.13 8.06
N LYS A 28 7.51 8.85 7.79
CA LYS A 28 7.50 10.32 7.68
C LYS A 28 6.64 10.77 6.51
N ARG A 29 6.05 11.97 6.63
CA ARG A 29 5.28 12.58 5.53
C ARG A 29 6.16 12.83 4.33
N GLN A 30 5.96 12.04 3.28
CA GLN A 30 6.69 12.17 2.03
C GLN A 30 5.88 11.63 0.85
N GLN A 31 6.25 12.08 -0.35
CA GLN A 31 5.73 11.52 -1.60
C GLN A 31 6.24 10.08 -1.80
N PRO A 32 5.56 9.27 -2.64
CA PRO A 32 6.11 8.01 -3.10
C PRO A 32 7.41 8.26 -3.84
N SER A 33 8.44 7.49 -3.49
CA SER A 33 9.75 7.50 -4.13
C SER A 33 9.74 6.75 -5.46
N ILE A 34 8.83 5.80 -5.64
CA ILE A 34 8.62 5.09 -6.89
C ILE A 34 7.49 5.75 -7.67
N GLN A 35 7.79 6.23 -8.88
CA GLN A 35 6.83 6.90 -9.76
C GLN A 35 6.88 6.30 -11.15
N THR A 36 5.79 5.71 -11.58
CA THR A 36 5.65 5.31 -12.98
C THR A 36 5.40 6.54 -13.85
N LEU A 37 6.23 6.75 -14.88
CA LEU A 37 6.14 7.89 -15.76
C LEU A 37 5.41 7.54 -17.07
N ALA A 38 5.79 6.42 -17.68
CA ALA A 38 5.21 5.98 -18.95
C ALA A 38 5.25 4.47 -19.11
N LEU A 39 4.27 3.94 -19.84
CA LEU A 39 4.27 2.56 -20.32
C LEU A 39 3.87 2.58 -21.79
N THR A 40 4.70 1.96 -22.63
CA THR A 40 4.43 1.77 -24.05
C THR A 40 4.33 0.28 -24.33
N VAL A 41 3.39 -0.12 -25.19
CA VAL A 41 3.27 -1.52 -25.63
C VAL A 41 3.38 -1.59 -27.14
N LYS A 42 4.13 -2.58 -27.63
CA LYS A 42 4.29 -2.82 -29.06
C LYS A 42 4.11 -4.31 -29.38
N PRO A 43 3.24 -4.69 -30.34
CA PRO A 43 3.21 -6.05 -30.86
C PRO A 43 4.59 -6.42 -31.41
N LEU A 44 5.11 -7.57 -31.00
CA LEU A 44 6.26 -8.20 -31.66
C LEU A 44 5.78 -9.13 -32.79
N ASN A 45 4.71 -9.89 -32.53
CA ASN A 45 4.00 -10.75 -33.47
C ASN A 45 2.60 -11.10 -32.89
N GLU A 46 1.90 -12.09 -33.48
CA GLU A 46 0.56 -12.51 -33.05
C GLU A 46 0.52 -13.09 -31.61
N SER A 47 1.64 -13.61 -31.10
CA SER A 47 1.73 -14.28 -29.81
C SER A 47 2.45 -13.48 -28.73
N PHE A 48 3.21 -12.43 -29.10
CA PHE A 48 4.04 -11.69 -28.15
C PHE A 48 3.93 -10.17 -28.28
N SER A 49 4.04 -9.51 -27.14
CA SER A 49 4.12 -8.06 -27.01
C SER A 49 5.32 -7.63 -26.18
N ALA A 50 5.96 -6.54 -26.58
CA ALA A 50 6.99 -5.86 -25.81
C ALA A 50 6.39 -4.67 -25.06
N TYR A 51 6.79 -4.50 -23.81
CA TYR A 51 6.42 -3.43 -22.92
C TYR A 51 7.68 -2.63 -22.58
N VAL A 52 7.62 -1.31 -22.72
CA VAL A 52 8.68 -0.40 -22.29
C VAL A 52 8.12 0.46 -21.18
N LEU A 53 8.58 0.20 -19.96
CA LEU A 53 8.21 0.93 -18.77
C LEU A 53 9.31 1.93 -18.42
N VAL A 54 8.93 3.19 -18.20
CA VAL A 54 9.81 4.24 -17.70
C VAL A 54 9.32 4.68 -16.32
N PHE A 55 10.20 4.69 -15.33
CA PHE A 55 9.86 5.04 -13.96
C PHE A 55 11.01 5.75 -13.24
N LEU A 56 10.66 6.47 -12.18
CA LEU A 56 11.60 6.97 -11.17
C LEU A 56 11.59 6.04 -9.97
N GLY A 57 12.75 5.83 -9.36
CA GLY A 57 12.89 5.07 -8.13
C GLY A 57 14.24 5.29 -7.45
N PRO A 58 14.37 4.97 -6.16
CA PRO A 58 15.67 4.87 -5.51
C PRO A 58 16.60 3.88 -6.21
N SER A 59 17.91 4.02 -6.01
CA SER A 59 18.93 3.13 -6.58
C SER A 59 18.78 1.65 -6.21
N ASP A 60 18.09 1.34 -5.12
CA ASP A 60 17.80 -0.03 -4.66
C ASP A 60 16.47 -0.58 -5.18
N THR A 61 15.87 0.04 -6.19
CA THR A 61 14.60 -0.40 -6.74
C THR A 61 14.77 -1.69 -7.54
N GLU A 62 14.15 -2.77 -7.07
CA GLU A 62 14.02 -4.06 -7.74
C GLU A 62 12.79 -4.04 -8.64
N VAL A 63 12.90 -4.61 -9.84
CA VAL A 63 11.81 -4.77 -10.80
C VAL A 63 11.52 -6.26 -10.95
N GLU A 64 10.26 -6.63 -10.80
CA GLU A 64 9.77 -7.98 -11.05
C GLU A 64 8.66 -7.91 -12.09
N PHE A 65 8.65 -8.89 -12.98
CA PHE A 65 7.62 -9.05 -13.98
C PHE A 65 7.30 -10.54 -14.12
N ASN A 66 6.02 -10.89 -14.06
CA ASN A 66 5.56 -12.28 -14.16
C ASN A 66 5.18 -12.69 -15.60
N GLY A 67 5.86 -12.12 -16.59
CA GLY A 67 5.84 -12.57 -17.97
C GLY A 67 7.11 -13.33 -18.35
N ASP A 68 7.43 -13.38 -19.65
CA ASP A 68 8.50 -14.23 -20.18
C ASP A 68 9.89 -13.65 -19.96
N THR A 69 10.07 -12.36 -20.21
CA THR A 69 11.38 -11.71 -20.10
C THR A 69 11.31 -10.34 -19.44
N LEU A 70 12.40 -9.98 -18.77
CA LEU A 70 12.62 -8.69 -18.15
C LEU A 70 14.09 -8.28 -18.33
N GLU A 71 14.31 -7.10 -18.88
CA GLU A 71 15.60 -6.43 -18.95
C GLU A 71 15.44 -5.03 -18.37
N VAL A 72 16.31 -4.65 -17.43
CA VAL A 72 16.25 -3.35 -16.75
C VAL A 72 17.52 -2.59 -17.04
N THR A 73 17.37 -1.41 -17.62
CA THR A 73 18.45 -0.46 -17.83
C THR A 73 18.26 0.72 -16.90
N LYS A 74 19.32 1.05 -16.15
CA LYS A 74 19.36 2.27 -15.35
C LYS A 74 19.88 3.40 -16.22
N GLU A 75 19.10 4.48 -16.35
CA GLU A 75 19.55 5.72 -16.98
C GLU A 75 20.27 6.62 -15.96
N ASP A 76 20.78 7.77 -16.39
CA ASP A 76 21.41 8.74 -15.49
C ASP A 76 20.45 9.18 -14.35
N GLY A 77 20.92 9.06 -13.11
CA GLY A 77 20.18 9.45 -11.91
C GLY A 77 19.28 8.36 -11.32
N ASP A 78 18.04 8.74 -11.00
CA ASP A 78 17.00 7.90 -10.36
C ASP A 78 15.95 7.39 -11.38
N LYS A 79 16.27 7.47 -12.68
CA LYS A 79 15.38 7.07 -13.77
C LYS A 79 15.78 5.70 -14.31
N PHE A 80 14.77 4.87 -14.57
CA PHE A 80 14.93 3.50 -15.05
C PHE A 80 14.04 3.26 -16.27
N GLU A 81 14.51 2.39 -17.15
CA GLU A 81 13.75 1.81 -18.23
C GLU A 81 13.74 0.28 -18.07
N ALA A 82 12.56 -0.34 -18.13
CA ALA A 82 12.39 -1.78 -18.12
C ALA A 82 11.73 -2.23 -19.43
N LEU A 83 12.43 -3.08 -20.16
CA LEU A 83 11.94 -3.78 -21.34
C LEU A 83 11.44 -5.16 -20.91
N MET A 84 10.17 -5.44 -21.18
CA MET A 84 9.54 -6.71 -20.82
C MET A 84 8.88 -7.33 -22.03
N VAL A 85 8.95 -8.65 -22.16
CA VAL A 85 8.22 -9.40 -23.21
C VAL A 85 7.23 -10.32 -22.54
N ASN A 86 6.02 -10.36 -23.08
CA ASN A 86 4.94 -11.20 -22.58
C ASN A 86 4.24 -11.91 -23.74
N ASN A 87 3.96 -13.19 -23.54
CA ASN A 87 3.02 -13.96 -24.31
C ASN A 87 1.61 -13.39 -24.09
N ASN A 88 0.89 -13.11 -25.16
CA ASN A 88 -0.44 -12.52 -25.10
C ASN A 88 -1.47 -13.40 -24.40
N ASP A 89 -1.23 -14.72 -24.34
CA ASP A 89 -2.07 -15.67 -23.60
C ASP A 89 -1.94 -15.49 -22.08
N ASN A 90 -0.86 -14.87 -21.60
CA ASN A 90 -0.70 -14.49 -20.19
C ASN A 90 -1.47 -13.19 -19.90
N MET A 91 -2.70 -13.35 -19.42
CA MET A 91 -3.57 -12.24 -19.02
C MET A 91 -3.28 -11.72 -17.59
N ASP A 92 -2.61 -12.50 -16.74
CA ASP A 92 -2.28 -12.13 -15.36
C ASP A 92 -0.93 -11.42 -15.26
N ARG A 93 -0.70 -10.46 -16.15
CA ARG A 93 0.56 -9.70 -16.15
C ARG A 93 0.57 -8.65 -15.04
N MET A 94 1.62 -8.70 -14.24
CA MET A 94 1.87 -7.86 -13.09
C MET A 94 3.31 -7.37 -13.14
N ILE A 95 3.47 -6.06 -13.07
CA ILE A 95 4.76 -5.41 -12.92
C ILE A 95 4.87 -4.90 -11.49
N THR A 96 5.93 -5.27 -10.80
CA THR A 96 6.17 -4.89 -9.40
C THR A 96 7.50 -4.14 -9.30
N LEU A 97 7.45 -2.96 -8.72
CA LEU A 97 8.62 -2.12 -8.44
C LEU A 97 8.77 -2.02 -6.92
N LYS A 98 9.91 -2.40 -6.36
CA LYS A 98 10.10 -2.49 -4.90
C LYS A 98 11.38 -1.81 -4.44
N SER A 99 11.27 -0.90 -3.47
CA SER A 99 12.42 -0.33 -2.77
C SER A 99 12.39 -0.77 -1.31
N LYS A 100 13.41 -1.54 -0.90
CA LYS A 100 13.57 -2.01 0.48
C LYS A 100 13.91 -0.85 1.41
N SER A 101 14.77 0.06 0.97
CA SER A 101 15.20 1.23 1.74
C SER A 101 14.05 2.20 2.05
N LYS A 102 13.02 2.22 1.22
CA LYS A 102 11.82 3.06 1.40
C LYS A 102 10.61 2.31 1.95
N GLY A 103 10.66 0.98 2.01
CA GLY A 103 9.50 0.16 2.37
C GLY A 103 8.33 0.38 1.41
N GLU A 104 8.62 0.61 0.13
CA GLU A 104 7.64 0.98 -0.88
C GLU A 104 7.56 -0.07 -1.97
N THR A 105 6.35 -0.43 -2.36
CA THR A 105 6.08 -1.28 -3.53
C THR A 105 5.05 -0.61 -4.42
N SER A 106 5.34 -0.46 -5.71
CA SER A 106 4.36 -0.05 -6.72
C SER A 106 4.02 -1.25 -7.59
N THR A 107 2.73 -1.58 -7.70
CA THR A 107 2.26 -2.67 -8.56
C THR A 107 1.41 -2.12 -9.70
N MET A 108 1.58 -2.67 -10.90
CA MET A 108 0.81 -2.31 -12.08
C MET A 108 0.24 -3.54 -12.76
N TYR A 109 -1.04 -3.47 -13.09
CA TYR A 109 -1.76 -4.50 -13.83
C TYR A 109 -2.24 -3.90 -15.16
N PRO A 110 -1.43 -3.97 -16.24
CA PRO A 110 -1.88 -3.49 -17.54
C PRO A 110 -2.91 -4.47 -18.11
N ASN A 111 -4.13 -4.04 -18.44
CA ASN A 111 -5.07 -4.85 -19.24
C ASN A 111 -4.80 -4.68 -20.75
N PHE A 112 -5.14 -5.68 -21.58
CA PHE A 112 -4.71 -5.75 -22.98
C PHE A 112 -5.83 -5.39 -23.97
N ASN A 113 -5.61 -4.36 -24.78
CA ASN A 113 -6.22 -4.22 -26.11
C ASN A 113 -5.16 -3.65 -27.08
N TYR A 114 -4.86 -4.41 -28.14
CA TYR A 114 -3.75 -4.18 -29.08
C TYR A 114 -3.78 -2.79 -29.74
N ASN A 115 -4.96 -2.17 -29.88
CA ASN A 115 -5.15 -1.03 -30.75
C ASN A 115 -4.89 0.34 -30.11
N LEU A 116 -4.60 0.41 -28.80
CA LEU A 116 -4.72 1.67 -28.05
C LEU A 116 -3.49 2.05 -27.19
N PHE A 117 -2.49 1.18 -27.02
CA PHE A 117 -1.33 1.42 -26.14
C PHE A 117 -0.09 2.00 -26.83
N THR A 118 -0.27 2.93 -27.76
CA THR A 118 0.88 3.53 -28.47
C THR A 118 1.74 4.44 -27.58
N LYS A 119 1.26 4.91 -26.43
CA LYS A 119 2.03 5.54 -25.31
C LYS A 119 1.05 6.06 -24.26
N THR A 120 1.11 5.59 -23.01
CA THR A 120 0.34 6.20 -21.91
C THR A 120 1.31 6.91 -20.98
N SER A 121 1.21 8.23 -20.90
CA SER A 121 1.82 9.01 -19.82
C SER A 121 0.95 8.91 -18.58
N PHE A 122 1.56 8.68 -17.43
CA PHE A 122 0.84 8.53 -16.19
C PHE A 122 0.81 9.84 -15.41
N ILE A 123 -0.33 10.11 -14.76
CA ILE A 123 -0.40 11.14 -13.72
C ILE A 123 0.49 10.68 -12.55
N GLU A 124 1.43 11.53 -12.16
CA GLU A 124 2.31 11.33 -11.03
C GLU A 124 1.50 11.25 -9.73
N ASN A 125 1.86 10.33 -8.84
CA ASN A 125 1.25 10.30 -7.52
C ASN A 125 1.92 11.35 -6.63
N THR A 126 1.26 12.51 -6.50
CA THR A 126 1.70 13.64 -5.69
C THR A 126 1.22 13.56 -4.22
N CYS A 127 0.59 12.46 -3.81
CA CYS A 127 0.09 12.31 -2.45
C CYS A 127 1.25 12.26 -1.44
N TYR A 128 1.12 13.01 -0.35
CA TYR A 128 2.01 12.89 0.81
C TYR A 128 1.35 11.98 1.83
N VAL A 129 2.04 10.88 2.16
CA VAL A 129 1.54 9.88 3.11
C VAL A 129 2.42 9.86 4.35
N GLN A 130 1.80 9.97 5.53
CA GLN A 130 2.43 9.78 6.83
C GLN A 130 1.69 8.68 7.57
N ILE A 131 2.44 7.80 8.23
CA ILE A 131 1.88 6.72 9.04
C ILE A 131 2.50 6.79 10.43
N GLU A 132 1.64 6.75 11.43
CA GLU A 132 1.99 6.75 12.84
C GLU A 132 1.48 5.47 13.48
N LYS A 133 2.18 5.04 14.52
CA LYS A 133 1.87 3.89 15.35
C LYS A 133 1.71 4.38 16.78
N ASP A 134 0.62 4.00 17.41
CA ASP A 134 0.26 4.35 18.77
C ASP A 134 0.02 3.04 19.55
N ALA A 135 0.93 2.74 20.47
CA ALA A 135 0.81 1.60 21.36
C ALA A 135 -0.22 1.92 22.46
N MET A 136 -1.44 1.42 22.28
CA MET A 136 -2.54 1.56 23.24
C MET A 136 -2.66 0.28 24.07
N THR A 137 -1.87 0.17 25.14
CA THR A 137 -1.81 -1.05 25.99
C THR A 137 -1.49 -2.31 25.17
N GLU A 138 -2.43 -3.23 25.02
CA GLU A 138 -2.27 -4.49 24.28
C GLU A 138 -2.66 -4.37 22.79
N LEU A 139 -3.25 -3.24 22.39
CA LEU A 139 -3.64 -2.95 21.01
C LEU A 139 -2.65 -1.98 20.38
N ILE A 140 -2.34 -2.19 19.11
CA ILE A 140 -1.52 -1.24 18.35
C ILE A 140 -2.39 -0.56 17.30
N LYS A 141 -2.56 0.75 17.45
CA LYS A 141 -3.29 1.58 16.50
C LYS A 141 -2.30 2.18 15.50
N TYR A 142 -2.59 2.03 14.22
CA TYR A 142 -1.89 2.72 13.14
C TYR A 142 -2.81 3.78 12.56
N ARG A 143 -2.28 4.99 12.35
CA ARG A 143 -2.98 6.11 11.73
C ARG A 143 -2.25 6.52 10.47
N ALA A 144 -2.95 6.52 9.34
CA ALA A 144 -2.45 7.10 8.10
C ALA A 144 -3.15 8.42 7.81
N THR A 145 -2.35 9.43 7.47
CA THR A 145 -2.82 10.74 6.98
C THR A 145 -2.33 10.94 5.55
N VAL A 146 -3.23 11.36 4.68
CA VAL A 146 -2.94 11.56 3.25
C VAL A 146 -3.30 12.99 2.87
N LEU A 147 -2.32 13.72 2.35
CA LEU A 147 -2.51 15.05 1.77
C LEU A 147 -2.31 14.94 0.25
N SER A 148 -3.39 15.07 -0.51
CA SER A 148 -3.37 15.03 -1.97
C SER A 148 -3.22 16.44 -2.53
N PHE A 149 -2.32 16.64 -3.49
CA PHE A 149 -2.17 17.89 -4.27
C PHE A 149 -2.49 17.69 -5.75
N ALA A 150 -3.00 16.53 -6.14
CA ALA A 150 -3.54 16.35 -7.46
C ALA A 150 -4.83 17.18 -7.56
N ASP A 151 -4.68 18.40 -8.08
CA ASP A 151 -5.80 19.16 -8.63
C ASP A 151 -6.52 18.27 -9.65
N LYS A 152 -7.86 18.36 -9.63
CA LYS A 152 -8.82 17.93 -10.67
C LYS A 152 -9.34 16.51 -10.64
N GLU A 153 -10.58 16.48 -11.13
CA GLU A 153 -11.43 15.42 -11.64
C GLU A 153 -10.71 14.28 -12.42
N ASP A 154 -9.39 14.34 -12.69
CA ASP A 154 -8.65 13.33 -13.45
C ASP A 154 -8.32 12.05 -12.65
N LEU A 155 -8.49 12.07 -11.33
CA LEU A 155 -8.27 10.91 -10.45
C LEU A 155 -9.58 10.41 -9.85
N GLU A 156 -10.59 10.18 -10.70
CA GLU A 156 -11.96 9.82 -10.27
C GLU A 156 -12.03 8.57 -9.37
N ASN A 157 -11.02 7.69 -9.40
CA ASN A 157 -11.02 6.43 -8.65
C ASN A 157 -9.74 6.21 -7.84
N VAL A 158 -9.53 7.04 -6.81
CA VAL A 158 -8.47 6.83 -5.80
C VAL A 158 -9.03 6.21 -4.53
N SER A 159 -8.63 4.96 -4.26
CA SER A 159 -8.93 4.26 -3.01
C SER A 159 -7.72 4.29 -2.07
N LYS A 160 -7.96 4.56 -0.79
CA LYS A 160 -6.92 4.67 0.25
C LYS A 160 -7.34 3.81 1.44
N TYR A 161 -6.51 2.85 1.86
CA TYR A 161 -6.90 1.88 2.89
C TYR A 161 -5.69 1.16 3.47
N PHE A 162 -5.82 0.65 4.70
CA PHE A 162 -4.88 -0.32 5.23
C PHE A 162 -5.20 -1.73 4.74
N ILE A 163 -4.18 -2.57 4.63
CA ILE A 163 -4.29 -3.98 4.28
C ILE A 163 -3.43 -4.80 5.25
N ALA A 164 -3.96 -5.96 5.65
CA ALA A 164 -3.23 -6.96 6.43
C ALA A 164 -3.43 -8.34 5.78
N TYR A 165 -2.34 -9.12 5.71
CA TYR A 165 -2.36 -10.52 5.34
C TYR A 165 -1.97 -11.33 6.56
N LEU A 166 -2.94 -12.04 7.13
CA LEU A 166 -2.75 -12.88 8.31
C LEU A 166 -2.83 -14.36 7.93
N ARG A 167 -1.90 -15.15 8.44
CA ARG A 167 -1.76 -16.59 8.15
C ARG A 167 -1.91 -17.42 9.41
N ASP A 168 -2.66 -18.52 9.36
CA ASP A 168 -2.61 -19.51 10.43
C ASP A 168 -1.37 -20.42 10.33
N LYS A 169 -1.25 -21.34 11.28
CA LYS A 169 -0.15 -22.31 11.34
C LYS A 169 -0.06 -23.24 10.12
N SER A 170 -1.15 -23.41 9.37
CA SER A 170 -1.17 -24.20 8.13
C SER A 170 -0.73 -23.38 6.91
N GLY A 171 -0.56 -22.06 7.07
CA GLY A 171 -0.32 -21.12 5.97
C GLY A 171 -1.60 -20.68 5.26
N ALA A 172 -2.79 -21.04 5.78
CA ALA A 172 -4.05 -20.58 5.24
C ALA A 172 -4.27 -19.10 5.59
N LEU A 173 -4.80 -18.35 4.62
CA LEU A 173 -5.15 -16.94 4.79
C LEU A 173 -6.38 -16.85 5.71
N VAL A 174 -6.19 -16.35 6.93
CA VAL A 174 -7.28 -16.22 7.92
C VAL A 174 -7.98 -14.87 7.87
N GLN A 175 -7.28 -13.83 7.42
CA GLN A 175 -7.88 -12.53 7.23
C GLN A 175 -7.12 -11.77 6.14
N ARG A 176 -7.86 -11.37 5.11
CA ARG A 176 -7.49 -10.31 4.17
C ARG A 176 -8.54 -9.23 4.30
N THR A 177 -8.11 -7.99 4.35
CA THR A 177 -9.02 -6.85 4.48
C THR A 177 -8.75 -5.86 3.38
N THR A 178 -9.79 -5.40 2.70
CA THR A 178 -9.60 -4.54 1.52
C THR A 178 -10.62 -3.39 1.42
N ARG A 179 -10.15 -2.33 0.74
CA ARG A 179 -10.75 -1.58 -0.37
C ARG A 179 -12.25 -1.27 -0.34
N HIS A 180 -12.68 -0.26 0.42
CA HIS A 180 -13.55 0.85 -0.06
C HIS A 180 -14.28 1.50 1.12
N PRO A 181 -14.51 2.83 1.08
CA PRO A 181 -15.36 3.52 2.06
C PRO A 181 -16.83 3.08 2.06
N ASN A 182 -17.28 2.27 1.07
CA ASN A 182 -18.68 1.90 0.86
C ASN A 182 -18.94 0.39 0.70
N GLU A 183 -17.93 -0.47 0.79
CA GLU A 183 -18.13 -1.93 0.67
C GLU A 183 -17.91 -2.58 2.03
N THR A 184 -18.98 -3.16 2.56
CA THR A 184 -18.89 -4.02 3.74
C THR A 184 -18.47 -5.41 3.27
N GLU A 185 -17.17 -5.63 3.07
CA GLU A 185 -16.66 -6.97 2.84
C GLU A 185 -16.94 -7.83 4.08
N ASN A 186 -17.48 -9.04 3.86
CA ASN A 186 -18.12 -9.94 4.84
C ASN A 186 -17.63 -9.81 6.30
N LEU A 187 -18.56 -9.33 7.13
CA LEU A 187 -18.49 -9.10 8.58
C LEU A 187 -18.45 -10.42 9.38
N SER A 188 -17.30 -11.08 9.47
CA SER A 188 -17.20 -12.25 10.37
C SER A 188 -16.02 -12.25 11.33
N TYR A 189 -14.91 -11.54 11.07
CA TYR A 189 -13.72 -11.69 11.92
C TYR A 189 -12.96 -10.38 12.10
N TYR A 190 -13.44 -9.54 13.01
CA TYR A 190 -12.66 -8.42 13.58
C TYR A 190 -11.72 -8.87 14.71
N LYS A 191 -11.53 -10.17 14.94
CA LYS A 191 -10.78 -10.69 16.09
C LYS A 191 -9.33 -10.15 16.13
N TYR A 192 -8.69 -10.07 14.97
CA TYR A 192 -7.25 -9.77 14.86
C TYR A 192 -6.97 -8.34 14.42
N VAL A 193 -7.73 -7.80 13.45
CA VAL A 193 -7.53 -6.43 12.96
C VAL A 193 -8.85 -5.72 12.69
N HIS A 194 -8.95 -4.49 13.18
CA HIS A 194 -10.05 -3.57 12.91
C HIS A 194 -9.59 -2.44 12.00
N PHE A 195 -10.38 -2.11 10.98
CA PHE A 195 -10.11 -1.01 10.06
C PHE A 195 -11.22 0.03 10.16
N HIS A 196 -10.83 1.30 10.17
CA HIS A 196 -11.76 2.41 10.32
C HIS A 196 -11.38 3.56 9.37
N TYR A 197 -12.40 4.24 8.87
CA TYR A 197 -12.29 5.48 8.10
C TYR A 197 -13.16 6.56 8.75
N SER A 198 -12.58 7.73 9.01
CA SER A 198 -13.35 8.92 9.38
C SER A 198 -13.20 9.96 8.28
N GLY A 199 -14.20 10.11 7.43
CA GLY A 199 -14.13 11.11 6.37
C GLY A 199 -15.46 11.54 5.77
N ILE A 200 -16.50 11.67 6.60
CA ILE A 200 -17.72 12.41 6.23
C ILE A 200 -17.90 13.66 7.12
N LYS A 201 -17.20 13.78 8.27
CA LYS A 201 -17.41 14.84 9.27
C LYS A 201 -16.17 15.62 9.73
N THR A 202 -14.99 15.36 9.15
CA THR A 202 -13.73 16.01 9.55
C THR A 202 -13.01 16.57 8.33
N ASP A 203 -12.45 17.77 8.45
CA ASP A 203 -11.68 18.46 7.40
C ASP A 203 -10.38 17.74 6.98
N ARG A 204 -10.13 16.56 7.57
CA ARG A 204 -8.98 15.70 7.28
C ARG A 204 -9.47 14.25 7.29
N PRO A 205 -9.46 13.55 6.15
CA PRO A 205 -9.75 12.12 6.14
C PRO A 205 -8.63 11.39 6.88
N GLU A 206 -8.99 10.73 7.98
CA GLU A 206 -8.07 9.89 8.74
C GLU A 206 -8.44 8.41 8.53
N TYR A 207 -7.41 7.58 8.33
CA TYR A 207 -7.52 6.14 8.17
C TYR A 207 -6.85 5.49 9.36
N PHE A 208 -7.47 4.45 9.93
CA PHE A 208 -6.92 3.75 11.07
C PHE A 208 -7.00 2.23 10.90
N ALA A 209 -6.00 1.54 11.45
CA ALA A 209 -6.03 0.10 11.67
C ALA A 209 -5.67 -0.17 13.14
N ILE A 210 -6.34 -1.12 13.79
CA ILE A 210 -6.03 -1.53 15.16
C ILE A 210 -5.73 -3.02 15.14
N LEU A 211 -4.49 -3.38 15.43
CA LEU A 211 -4.02 -4.76 15.51
C LEU A 211 -4.14 -5.27 16.95
N ASN A 212 -4.78 -6.42 17.11
CA ASN A 212 -4.94 -7.14 18.37
C ASN A 212 -3.88 -8.25 18.46
N TYR A 213 -2.65 -7.86 18.79
CA TYR A 213 -1.52 -8.77 18.94
C TYR A 213 -1.77 -9.92 19.92
N PRO A 214 -2.40 -9.72 21.11
CA PRO A 214 -2.71 -10.82 22.00
C PRO A 214 -3.56 -11.92 21.36
N ALA A 215 -4.58 -11.55 20.58
CA ALA A 215 -5.41 -12.53 19.89
C ALA A 215 -4.64 -13.24 18.76
N ILE A 216 -3.81 -12.51 18.02
CA ILE A 216 -2.93 -13.07 16.98
C ILE A 216 -1.99 -14.10 17.59
N GLU A 217 -1.32 -13.77 18.69
CA GLU A 217 -0.38 -14.64 19.39
C GLU A 217 -1.06 -15.85 20.02
N ALA A 218 -2.20 -15.65 20.70
CA ALA A 218 -2.94 -16.72 21.37
C ALA A 218 -3.39 -17.83 20.40
N ASP A 219 -3.77 -17.46 19.18
CA ASP A 219 -4.20 -18.40 18.16
C ASP A 219 -3.04 -18.90 17.27
N GLY A 220 -1.83 -18.37 17.46
CA GLY A 220 -0.64 -18.68 16.66
C GLY A 220 -0.78 -18.27 15.20
N ILE A 221 -1.37 -17.10 14.98
CA ILE A 221 -1.46 -16.43 13.68
C ILE A 221 -0.18 -15.62 13.43
N THR A 222 0.25 -15.55 12.18
CA THR A 222 1.37 -14.73 11.74
C THR A 222 0.87 -13.55 10.91
N VAL A 223 1.41 -12.35 11.16
CA VAL A 223 1.24 -11.19 10.28
C VAL A 223 2.26 -11.32 9.15
N GLU A 224 1.82 -11.80 7.98
CA GLU A 224 2.69 -11.99 6.81
C GLU A 224 3.03 -10.64 6.16
N SER A 225 2.06 -9.73 6.08
CA SER A 225 2.30 -8.35 5.68
C SER A 225 1.26 -7.41 6.26
N PHE A 226 1.69 -6.20 6.60
CA PHE A 226 0.81 -5.12 7.00
C PHE A 226 1.28 -3.80 6.41
N GLY A 227 0.35 -3.03 5.83
CA GLY A 227 0.71 -1.79 5.17
C GLY A 227 -0.47 -0.89 4.85
N PHE A 228 -0.15 0.26 4.27
CA PHE A 228 -1.13 1.21 3.75
C PHE A 228 -1.05 1.27 2.24
N VAL A 229 -2.20 1.34 1.57
CA VAL A 229 -2.30 1.31 0.10
C VAL A 229 -2.96 2.58 -0.40
N VAL A 230 -2.33 3.19 -1.40
CA VAL A 230 -2.97 4.16 -2.30
C VAL A 230 -3.15 3.47 -3.63
N ASN A 231 -4.40 3.17 -3.99
CA ASN A 231 -4.76 2.57 -5.26
C ASN A 231 -5.39 3.63 -6.16
N VAL A 232 -4.93 3.68 -7.40
CA VAL A 232 -5.46 4.55 -8.46
C VAL A 232 -5.83 3.64 -9.63
N SER A 233 -7.10 3.64 -9.99
CA SER A 233 -7.56 3.02 -11.24
C SER A 233 -7.86 4.12 -12.25
N SER A 234 -7.12 4.14 -13.35
CA SER A 234 -7.45 4.98 -14.51
C SER A 234 -8.26 4.14 -15.51
N TYR A 235 -9.49 4.57 -15.78
CA TYR A 235 -10.26 4.12 -16.93
C TYR A 235 -9.91 5.03 -18.11
N ASP A 236 -9.74 4.48 -19.30
CA ASP A 236 -9.71 5.31 -20.50
C ASP A 236 -11.11 5.93 -20.73
N TYR A 237 -11.14 7.20 -21.15
CA TYR A 237 -12.30 8.10 -21.23
C TYR A 237 -13.43 7.58 -22.13
N TYR A 238 -13.19 6.52 -22.91
CA TYR A 238 -14.16 5.86 -23.79
C TYR A 238 -14.69 4.51 -23.29
N GLY A 239 -14.31 4.11 -22.07
CA GLY A 239 -15.21 3.36 -21.21
C GLY A 239 -15.35 1.86 -21.38
N ASN A 240 -14.47 1.10 -22.07
CA ASN A 240 -14.59 -0.38 -22.01
C ASN A 240 -13.32 -1.25 -22.08
N ASP A 241 -12.14 -0.75 -22.50
CA ASP A 241 -11.09 -1.71 -22.91
C ASP A 241 -9.73 -1.61 -22.19
N ILE A 242 -9.51 -0.57 -21.37
CA ILE A 242 -8.23 -0.39 -20.66
C ILE A 242 -8.47 0.03 -19.22
N THR A 243 -8.08 -0.85 -18.30
CA THR A 243 -7.91 -0.52 -16.88
C THR A 243 -6.44 -0.74 -16.54
N ILE A 244 -5.77 0.32 -16.08
CA ILE A 244 -4.45 0.19 -15.46
C ILE A 244 -4.65 0.48 -13.98
N ASN A 245 -4.57 -0.57 -13.18
CA ASN A 245 -4.60 -0.46 -11.74
C ASN A 245 -3.18 -0.23 -11.24
N ARG A 246 -2.96 0.89 -10.55
CA ARG A 246 -1.69 1.27 -9.94
C ARG A 246 -1.88 1.34 -8.45
N SER A 247 -1.09 0.58 -7.69
CA SER A 247 -1.16 0.60 -6.23
C SER A 247 0.22 0.85 -5.65
N TRP A 248 0.31 1.84 -4.77
CA TRP A 248 1.48 2.07 -3.91
C TRP A 248 1.20 1.47 -2.54
N TYR A 249 1.98 0.46 -2.18
CA TYR A 249 1.98 -0.18 -0.87
C TYR A 249 3.13 0.39 -0.05
N TYR A 250 2.79 0.94 1.11
CA TYR A 250 3.73 1.39 2.13
C TYR A 250 3.78 0.33 3.22
N GLN A 251 4.84 -0.48 3.21
CA GLN A 251 5.03 -1.58 4.14
C GLN A 251 5.30 -1.05 5.56
N ILE A 252 4.69 -1.68 6.55
CA ILE A 252 4.88 -1.36 7.97
C ILE A 252 5.50 -2.55 8.71
N VAL A 253 4.98 -3.76 8.48
CA VAL A 253 5.51 -5.05 8.99
C VAL A 253 5.67 -5.98 7.82
#